data_AF-D6K4C6-F1
#
_entry.id   AF-D6K4C6-F1
#
_cell.length_a   1.000
_cell.length_b   1.000
_cell.length_c   1.000
_cell.angle_alpha   90.00
_cell.angle_beta   90.00
_cell.angle_gamma   90.00
#
_symmetry.space_group_name_H-M   'P 1'
#
loop_
_entity.id
_entity.type
_entity.pdbx_description
1 polymer ?
#
loop_
_entity_poly.entity_id
_entity_poly.type
_entity_poly.pdbx_seq_one_letter_code
_entity_poly.pdbx_strand_id
1 'polypeptide(L)'
;MAPGRHRQTASPCASRRRSGCSPNVDLTVHLHRRPEGGWTGLDTTVVFGPSGQGLTSTVLHDVRGPVGRAEQILTVRPIPGA
;
A
#
# COMPACT_ATOMS: atom_id res chain seq x y z
N MET A 1 8.32 -17.53 15.30
CA MET A 1 6.85 -17.49 15.12
C MET A 1 6.34 -16.31 15.95
N ALA A 2 5.96 -15.21 15.29
CA ALA A 2 5.27 -14.07 15.92
C ALA A 2 3.93 -13.87 15.17
N PRO A 3 2.78 -13.85 15.84
CA PRO A 3 1.45 -13.85 15.23
C PRO A 3 0.87 -12.43 15.04
N GLY A 4 0.15 -12.18 13.92
CA GLY A 4 -0.70 -11.01 13.65
C GLY A 4 0.05 -9.72 13.26
N ARG A 5 -0.22 -9.05 12.13
CA ARG A 5 -1.51 -8.65 11.55
C ARG A 5 -1.53 -8.83 10.02
N HIS A 6 -2.66 -9.32 9.50
CA HIS A 6 -2.98 -9.43 8.07
C HIS A 6 -3.28 -8.03 7.48
N ARG A 7 -2.52 -7.58 6.46
CA ARG A 7 -2.81 -7.65 5.01
C ARG A 7 -3.99 -6.78 4.55
N GLN A 8 -3.72 -5.66 3.87
CA GLN A 8 -4.56 -5.27 2.74
C GLN A 8 -3.78 -4.58 1.63
N THR A 9 -4.02 -5.07 0.42
CA THR A 9 -3.41 -4.69 -0.85
C THR A 9 -3.98 -3.37 -1.34
N ALA A 10 -3.12 -2.37 -1.57
CA ALA A 10 -3.27 -1.59 -2.80
C ALA A 10 -2.79 -2.49 -3.94
N SER A 11 -3.62 -3.45 -4.33
CA SER A 11 -3.44 -4.20 -5.58
C SER A 11 -4.00 -3.33 -6.70
N PRO A 12 -3.44 -3.35 -7.92
CA PRO A 12 -3.92 -2.51 -9.02
C PRO A 12 -5.37 -2.80 -9.43
N CYS A 13 -5.92 -3.95 -9.01
CA CYS A 13 -7.27 -4.38 -9.30
C CYS A 13 -7.65 -5.53 -8.35
N ALA A 14 -8.22 -5.26 -7.16
CA ALA A 14 -8.90 -6.28 -6.34
C ALA A 14 -9.58 -5.67 -5.10
N SER A 15 -10.84 -5.26 -5.22
CA SER A 15 -11.80 -5.42 -4.12
C SER A 15 -13.12 -5.95 -4.71
N ARG A 16 -13.65 -6.99 -4.06
CA ARG A 16 -14.70 -7.86 -4.57
C ARG A 16 -16.06 -7.18 -4.40
N ARG A 17 -16.36 -6.19 -5.25
CA ARG A 17 -17.68 -5.64 -5.65
C ARG A 17 -17.41 -4.28 -6.33
N ARG A 18 -17.56 -4.24 -7.66
CA ARG A 18 -17.20 -3.15 -8.60
C ARG A 18 -15.71 -3.10 -8.94
N SER A 19 -15.42 -3.61 -10.12
CA SER A 19 -14.12 -3.62 -10.80
C SER A 19 -13.65 -2.16 -10.96
N GLY A 20 -12.82 -1.69 -10.04
CA GLY A 20 -12.19 -0.37 -10.10
C GLY A 20 -10.69 -0.52 -10.37
N CYS A 21 -10.15 0.27 -11.29
CA CYS A 21 -8.72 0.41 -11.47
C CYS A 21 -8.21 1.46 -10.47
N SER A 22 -7.14 1.14 -9.76
CA SER A 22 -6.49 2.04 -8.81
C SER A 22 -5.05 2.34 -9.22
N PRO A 23 -4.81 3.02 -10.36
CA PRO A 23 -3.44 3.32 -10.78
C PRO A 23 -2.78 4.24 -9.76
N ASN A 24 -1.52 3.93 -9.47
CA ASN A 24 -0.64 4.83 -8.75
C ASN A 24 -0.28 5.99 -9.66
N VAL A 25 -0.46 7.20 -9.18
CA VAL A 25 -0.01 8.42 -9.87
C VAL A 25 1.30 8.95 -9.30
N ASP A 26 1.64 8.54 -8.08
CA ASP A 26 2.94 8.76 -7.44
C ASP A 26 3.27 7.60 -6.50
N LEU A 27 4.57 7.33 -6.33
CA LEU A 27 5.11 6.46 -5.29
C LEU A 27 6.46 6.98 -4.85
N THR A 28 6.57 7.35 -3.58
CA THR A 28 7.81 7.78 -2.97
C THR A 28 8.19 6.84 -1.82
N VAL A 29 9.47 6.45 -1.76
CA VAL A 29 10.02 5.58 -0.72
C VAL A 29 11.20 6.26 -0.03
N HIS A 30 11.14 6.32 1.29
CA HIS A 30 12.20 6.83 2.13
C HIS A 30 12.74 5.71 3.03
N LEU A 31 14.02 5.36 2.85
CA LEU A 31 14.71 4.39 3.68
C LEU A 31 15.66 5.14 4.63
N HIS A 32 15.54 4.92 5.93
CA HIS A 32 16.47 5.47 6.93
C HIS A 32 17.53 4.46 7.36
N ARG A 33 17.39 3.19 6.95
CA ARG A 33 18.37 2.12 7.11
C ARG A 33 18.33 1.21 5.87
N ARG A 34 19.45 0.58 5.55
CA ARG A 34 19.52 -0.49 4.54
C ARG A 34 18.76 -1.75 5.05
N PRO A 35 17.78 -2.28 4.30
CA PRO A 35 17.12 -3.52 4.66
C PRO A 35 18.07 -4.71 4.80
N GLU A 36 17.79 -5.58 5.75
CA GLU A 36 18.54 -6.81 6.04
C GLU A 36 17.62 -8.03 5.97
N GLY A 37 18.13 -9.13 5.39
CA GLY A 37 17.38 -10.36 5.27
C GLY A 37 16.15 -10.24 4.36
N GLY A 38 15.11 -11.03 4.66
CA GLY A 38 13.86 -11.03 3.91
C GLY A 38 12.88 -9.96 4.37
N TRP A 39 11.90 -9.68 3.52
CA TRP A 39 10.80 -8.78 3.86
C TRP A 39 9.83 -9.44 4.83
N THR A 40 9.50 -8.75 5.93
CA THR A 40 8.74 -9.36 7.03
C THR A 40 7.38 -8.75 7.24
N GLY A 41 7.14 -7.51 6.80
CA GLY A 41 5.85 -6.89 7.02
C GLY A 41 5.66 -5.53 6.39
N LEU A 42 4.39 -5.16 6.29
CA LEU A 42 3.90 -3.85 5.92
C LEU A 42 2.86 -3.45 6.97
N ASP A 43 3.02 -2.27 7.56
CA ASP A 43 1.97 -1.63 8.36
C ASP A 43 1.39 -0.47 7.55
N THR A 44 0.17 -0.66 7.04
CA THR A 44 -0.41 0.17 5.99
C THR A 44 -1.69 0.84 6.46
N THR A 45 -1.79 2.15 6.23
CA THR A 45 -3.02 2.93 6.36
C THR A 45 -3.40 3.50 4.99
N VAL A 46 -4.69 3.45 4.66
CA VAL A 46 -5.24 3.99 3.40
C VAL A 46 -6.33 5.00 3.72
N VAL A 47 -6.27 6.16 3.06
CA VAL A 47 -7.30 7.20 3.12
C VAL A 47 -7.77 7.52 1.71
N PHE A 48 -9.08 7.61 1.51
CA PHE A 48 -9.68 8.02 0.24
C PHE A 48 -10.32 9.41 0.39
N GLY A 49 -9.98 10.30 -0.52
CA GLY A 49 -10.59 11.61 -0.68
C GLY A 49 -11.90 11.55 -1.48
N PRO A 50 -12.75 12.59 -1.38
CA PRO A 50 -14.09 12.59 -1.96
C PRO A 50 -14.11 12.60 -3.49
N SER A 51 -13.02 12.99 -4.15
CA SER A 51 -12.94 12.99 -5.63
C SER A 51 -12.17 11.79 -6.19
N GLY A 52 -12.06 10.70 -5.40
CA GLY A 52 -11.46 9.45 -5.84
C GLY A 52 -9.93 9.43 -5.79
N GLN A 53 -9.29 10.38 -5.11
CA GLN A 53 -7.86 10.26 -4.78
C GLN A 53 -7.70 9.34 -3.57
N GLY A 54 -6.64 8.54 -3.54
CA GLY A 54 -6.26 7.75 -2.38
C GLY A 54 -4.82 8.05 -1.98
N LEU A 55 -4.56 8.10 -0.67
CA LEU A 55 -3.22 8.08 -0.10
C LEU A 55 -3.03 6.76 0.64
N THR A 56 -2.00 6.01 0.25
CA THR A 56 -1.58 4.80 0.94
C THR A 56 -0.24 5.08 1.59
N SER A 57 -0.21 4.93 2.91
CA SER A 57 0.97 5.16 3.73
C SER A 57 1.38 3.87 4.41
N THR A 58 2.64 3.47 4.25
CA THR A 58 3.12 2.17 4.72
C THR A 58 4.46 2.25 5.44
N VAL A 59 4.55 1.72 6.66
CA VAL A 59 5.83 1.40 7.30
C VAL A 59 6.33 0.07 6.76
N LEU A 60 7.60 0.06 6.35
CA LEU A 60 8.29 -1.06 5.74
C LEU A 60 9.10 -1.81 6.80
N HIS A 61 8.95 -3.13 6.90
CA HIS A 61 9.64 -3.95 7.89
C HIS A 61 10.52 -5.05 7.25
N ASP A 62 11.73 -5.19 7.78
CA ASP A 62 12.63 -6.31 7.53
C ASP A 62 12.74 -7.21 8.78
N VAL A 63 13.66 -8.18 8.77
CA VAL A 63 13.83 -9.12 9.90
C VAL A 63 14.27 -8.47 11.23
N ARG A 64 14.72 -7.22 11.19
CA ARG A 64 15.20 -6.43 12.33
C ARG A 64 14.22 -5.32 12.73
N GLY A 65 13.10 -5.15 12.02
CA GLY A 65 12.05 -4.18 12.32
C GLY A 65 11.88 -3.12 11.21
N PRO A 66 11.40 -1.90 11.54
CA PRO A 66 11.19 -0.84 10.55
C PRO A 66 12.48 -0.42 9.83
N VAL A 67 12.39 -0.20 8.52
CA VAL A 67 13.51 0.25 7.67
C VAL A 67 13.23 1.54 6.91
N GLY A 68 11.96 1.91 6.80
CA GLY A 68 11.54 3.05 6.02
C GLY A 68 10.03 3.14 5.86
N ARG A 69 9.63 4.02 4.95
CA ARG A 69 8.23 4.34 4.68
C ARG A 69 8.00 4.50 3.19
N ALA A 70 6.84 4.05 2.73
CA ALA A 70 6.34 4.27 1.39
C ALA A 70 5.06 5.12 1.45
N GLU A 71 4.99 6.12 0.59
CA GLU A 71 3.81 6.96 0.37
C GLU A 71 3.41 6.83 -1.09
N GLN A 72 2.14 6.50 -1.32
CA GLN A 72 1.60 6.29 -2.66
C GLN A 72 0.31 7.07 -2.84
N ILE A 73 0.25 7.86 -3.90
CA ILE A 73 -0.98 8.50 -4.34
C ILE A 73 -1.59 7.64 -5.44
N LEU A 74 -2.88 7.35 -5.35
CA LEU A 74 -3.63 6.60 -6.35
C LEU A 74 -4.93 7.31 -6.72
N THR A 75 -5.52 6.92 -7.84
CA THR A 75 -6.92 7.30 -8.15
C THR A 75 -7.80 6.08 -8.21
N VAL A 76 -8.95 6.08 -7.55
CA VAL A 76 -9.98 5.04 -7.66
C VAL A 76 -10.88 5.37 -8.84
N ARG A 77 -10.84 4.56 -9.89
CA ARG A 77 -11.63 4.78 -11.10
C ARG A 77 -12.52 3.58 -11.38
N PRO A 78 -13.80 3.79 -11.75
CA PRO A 78 -14.60 2.72 -12.32
C PRO A 78 -13.92 2.16 -13.57
N ILE A 79 -13.96 0.85 -13.78
CA ILE A 79 -13.58 0.27 -15.06
C ILE A 79 -14.73 0.50 -16.04
N PRO A 80 -14.52 1.16 -17.20
CA PRO A 80 -15.55 1.30 -18.21
C PRO A 80 -16.05 -0.07 -18.68
N GLY A 81 -17.36 -0.30 -18.64
CA GLY A 81 -18.00 -1.53 -19.14
C GLY A 81 -18.13 -2.69 -18.13
N ALA A 82 -18.02 -2.44 -16.82
CA ALA A 82 -18.36 -3.39 -15.75
C ALA A 82 -19.83 -3.32 -15.31
#